data_AF-A0A959M2P0-F1
#
_entry.id   AF-A0A959M2P0-F1
#
_cell.length_a   1.000
_cell.length_b   1.000
_cell.length_c   1.000
_cell.angle_alpha   90.00
_cell.angle_beta   90.00
_cell.angle_gamma   90.00
#
_symmetry.space_group_name_H-M   'P 1'
#
loop_
_entity.id
_entity.type
_entity.pdbx_description
1 polymer ?
#
loop_
_entity_poly.entity_id
_entity_poly.type
_entity_poly.pdbx_seq_one_letter_code
_entity_poly.pdbx_strand_id
1 'polypeptide(L)'
;MKFRLIAISFLASLVFFSCLEPYEFDSKELPDVLVVDGTFTSQHDPHYVTLRKVSPYGEGPGEAVPFADLRLLNDLGEIGYYQEKEAGVYALSPTQMTGEPGRTYTLEITLVDGRVLLSKPQKMLARIEADSAYHQFDKSDLRIFVDTPVPTDEDVFFRWSHDQVFSFVTQPCNPFGTVFTCYVYIDPIAQQFYTGSNRGLDIDHLLAKQILFDPDLSAKPIEFKNSHYYNVYQRRIDEDAYNYWNQINQTLNQQGTIFDPVPATVRGNMYFQEDVEELVLGYFEVSNIDTVRTFVTNSEVDDNVNGFRNYCPAINSYSDYLFLIYTSNPPPDECCSCGLFDNQIERPDYF
;
A
#
# COMPACT_ATOMS: atom_id res chain seq x y z
N MET A 1 -55.40 -2.03 44.19
CA MET A 1 -53.95 -2.25 43.91
C MET A 1 -53.67 -2.71 42.49
N LYS A 2 -54.31 -3.77 41.96
CA LYS A 2 -54.06 -4.31 40.60
C LYS A 2 -54.16 -3.29 39.46
N PHE A 3 -55.14 -2.37 39.49
CA PHE A 3 -55.32 -1.34 38.45
C PHE A 3 -54.21 -0.28 38.43
N ARG A 4 -53.64 0.07 39.60
CA ARG A 4 -52.53 1.03 39.69
C ARG A 4 -51.22 0.42 39.20
N LEU A 5 -51.00 -0.88 39.45
CA LEU A 5 -49.83 -1.62 38.93
C LEU A 5 -49.86 -1.76 37.41
N ILE A 6 -51.04 -1.99 36.81
CA ILE A 6 -51.19 -2.04 35.34
C ILE A 6 -50.95 -0.66 34.71
N ALA A 7 -51.48 0.40 35.31
CA ALA A 7 -51.27 1.77 34.83
C ALA A 7 -49.80 2.21 34.92
N ILE A 8 -49.08 1.83 35.99
CA ILE A 8 -47.64 2.11 36.16
C ILE A 8 -46.81 1.28 35.16
N SER A 9 -47.19 0.02 34.92
CA SER A 9 -46.54 -0.83 33.90
C SER A 9 -46.74 -0.30 32.48
N PHE A 10 -47.91 0.27 32.17
CA PHE A 10 -48.19 0.86 30.86
C PHE A 10 -47.47 2.20 30.68
N LEU A 11 -47.37 3.02 31.73
CA LEU A 11 -46.64 4.28 31.70
C LEU A 11 -45.12 4.08 31.63
N ALA A 12 -44.58 3.04 32.29
CA ALA A 12 -43.18 2.66 32.20
C ALA A 12 -42.80 2.11 30.81
N SER A 13 -43.74 1.43 30.13
CA SER A 13 -43.56 0.93 28.76
C SER A 13 -43.46 2.05 27.71
N LEU A 14 -44.05 3.22 27.95
CA LEU A 14 -43.98 4.35 27.01
C LEU A 14 -42.62 5.08 27.04
N VAL A 15 -41.85 4.95 28.12
CA VAL A 15 -40.54 5.62 28.25
C VAL A 15 -39.44 4.90 27.45
N PHE A 16 -39.68 3.64 27.03
CA PHE A 16 -38.74 2.87 26.21
C PHE A 16 -38.94 3.05 24.69
N PHE A 17 -39.85 3.92 24.25
CA PHE A 17 -40.07 4.28 22.84
C PHE A 17 -39.42 5.63 22.48
N SER A 18 -38.27 5.98 23.07
CA SER A 18 -37.44 7.04 22.50
C SER A 18 -36.73 6.49 21.25
N CYS A 19 -37.36 6.61 20.09
CA CYS A 19 -36.63 6.55 18.83
C CYS A 19 -35.55 7.63 18.89
N LEU A 20 -34.29 7.21 18.91
CA LEU A 20 -33.18 8.10 18.60
C LEU A 20 -33.41 8.55 17.15
N GLU A 21 -33.79 9.81 16.95
CA GLU A 21 -33.78 10.40 15.61
C GLU A 21 -32.33 10.36 15.12
N PRO A 22 -32.04 9.67 14.02
CA PRO A 22 -30.72 9.75 13.40
C PRO A 22 -30.48 11.22 13.06
N TYR A 23 -29.35 11.76 13.54
CA TYR A 23 -28.90 13.07 13.09
C TYR A 23 -28.53 12.92 11.60
N GLU A 24 -29.41 13.35 10.71
CA GLU A 24 -29.07 13.51 9.30
C GLU A 24 -28.11 14.69 9.21
N PHE A 25 -26.83 14.39 8.97
CA PHE A 25 -25.90 15.42 8.54
C PHE A 25 -26.46 16.01 7.26
N ASP A 26 -26.75 17.32 7.24
CA ASP A 26 -26.96 18.06 6.00
C ASP A 26 -25.77 17.73 5.09
N SER A 27 -26.02 16.94 4.05
CA SER A 27 -25.05 16.68 2.99
C SER A 27 -24.87 17.98 2.23
N LYS A 28 -24.06 18.89 2.80
CA LYS A 28 -23.43 19.92 2.00
C LYS A 28 -22.77 19.18 0.85
N GLU A 29 -23.17 19.51 -0.38
CA GLU A 29 -22.44 19.12 -1.58
C GLU A 29 -20.95 19.25 -1.24
N LEU A 30 -20.24 18.12 -1.28
CA LEU A 30 -18.81 18.12 -0.98
C LEU A 30 -18.19 19.15 -1.92
N PRO A 31 -17.28 19.99 -1.42
CA PRO A 31 -16.55 20.88 -2.31
C PRO A 31 -15.89 20.01 -3.40
N ASP A 32 -15.94 20.47 -4.65
CA ASP A 32 -15.40 19.80 -5.85
C ASP A 32 -13.86 19.79 -5.81
N VAL A 33 -13.33 19.15 -4.76
CA VAL A 33 -11.91 19.13 -4.41
C VAL A 33 -11.26 17.97 -5.14
N LEU A 34 -10.22 18.29 -5.89
CA LEU A 34 -9.40 17.31 -6.58
C LEU A 34 -8.37 16.69 -5.62
N VAL A 35 -8.12 15.41 -5.83
CA VAL A 35 -7.06 14.63 -5.22
C VAL A 35 -6.12 14.16 -6.33
N VAL A 36 -4.85 14.54 -6.23
CA VAL A 36 -3.78 14.15 -7.16
C VAL A 36 -2.76 13.34 -6.39
N ASP A 37 -2.69 12.04 -6.66
CA ASP A 37 -1.71 11.17 -6.04
C ASP A 37 -0.79 10.58 -7.10
N GLY A 38 0.51 10.81 -6.97
CA GLY A 38 1.47 10.29 -7.93
C GLY A 38 2.88 10.19 -7.38
N THR A 39 3.68 9.33 -7.99
CA THR A 39 5.10 9.22 -7.65
C THR A 39 5.91 9.04 -8.92
N PHE A 40 7.02 9.77 -9.02
CA PHE A 40 8.00 9.63 -10.09
C PHE A 40 9.36 9.27 -9.51
N THR A 41 9.96 8.19 -10.01
CA THR A 41 11.14 7.59 -9.39
C THR A 41 12.25 7.28 -10.39
N SER A 42 13.42 6.91 -9.86
CA SER A 42 14.55 6.40 -10.65
C SER A 42 14.38 4.95 -11.13
N GLN A 43 13.31 4.24 -10.72
CA GLN A 43 13.05 2.89 -11.21
C GLN A 43 12.64 2.91 -12.68
N HIS A 44 13.03 1.86 -13.42
CA HIS A 44 12.72 1.72 -14.84
C HIS A 44 11.36 1.02 -15.08
N ASP A 45 10.36 1.45 -14.32
CA ASP A 45 8.98 0.95 -14.39
C ASP A 45 8.04 2.10 -14.78
N PRO A 46 6.81 1.80 -15.27
CA PRO A 46 5.81 2.82 -15.49
C PRO A 46 5.47 3.58 -14.20
N HIS A 47 5.44 4.91 -14.26
CA HIS A 47 5.05 5.77 -13.13
C HIS A 47 3.60 6.20 -13.26
N TYR A 48 2.85 6.13 -12.17
CA TYR A 48 1.41 6.39 -12.19
C TYR A 48 1.05 7.68 -11.45
N VAL A 49 0.04 8.38 -12.00
CA VAL A 49 -0.67 9.49 -11.35
C VAL A 49 -2.16 9.16 -11.39
N THR A 50 -2.81 9.31 -10.24
CA THR A 50 -4.26 9.12 -10.09
C THR A 50 -4.91 10.48 -9.84
N LEU A 51 -5.99 10.76 -10.56
CA LEU A 51 -6.78 11.98 -10.47
C LEU A 51 -8.22 11.65 -10.12
N ARG A 52 -8.68 12.11 -8.95
CA ARG A 52 -10.01 11.82 -8.41
C ARG A 52 -10.60 13.03 -7.71
N LYS A 53 -11.90 12.98 -7.42
CA LYS A 53 -12.58 13.90 -6.50
C LYS A 53 -12.60 13.31 -5.09
N VAL A 54 -12.78 14.16 -4.09
CA VAL A 54 -13.00 13.71 -2.71
C VAL A 54 -14.32 12.94 -2.60
N SER A 55 -14.31 11.85 -1.83
CA SER A 55 -15.50 11.04 -1.50
C SER A 55 -15.87 11.24 -0.03
N PRO A 56 -17.16 11.13 0.34
CA PRO A 56 -17.55 11.05 1.74
C PRO A 56 -16.91 9.85 2.44
N TYR A 57 -16.70 9.99 3.74
CA TYR A 57 -16.20 8.90 4.56
C TYR A 57 -17.14 7.69 4.49
N GLY A 58 -16.60 6.52 4.15
CA GLY A 58 -17.35 5.27 4.08
C GLY A 58 -18.00 4.96 2.73
N GLU A 59 -17.93 5.86 1.74
CA GLU A 59 -18.52 5.66 0.40
C GLU A 59 -17.54 5.09 -0.64
N GLY A 60 -16.31 4.76 -0.22
CA GLY A 60 -15.27 4.23 -1.10
C GLY A 60 -14.51 5.33 -1.86
N PRO A 61 -13.76 4.97 -2.91
CA PRO A 61 -12.97 5.94 -3.66
C PRO A 61 -13.86 6.96 -4.38
N GLY A 62 -13.42 8.20 -4.44
CA GLY A 62 -14.18 9.26 -5.11
C GLY A 62 -14.16 9.13 -6.62
N GLU A 63 -15.01 9.93 -7.27
CA GLU A 63 -15.18 9.95 -8.72
C GLU A 63 -13.84 10.18 -9.43
N ALA A 64 -13.52 9.32 -10.40
CA ALA A 64 -12.35 9.49 -11.24
C ALA A 64 -12.50 10.67 -12.18
N VAL A 65 -11.40 11.38 -12.47
CA VAL A 65 -11.39 12.51 -13.39
C VAL A 65 -10.62 12.11 -14.65
N PRO A 66 -11.32 11.70 -15.72
CA PRO A 66 -10.69 11.23 -16.95
C PRO A 66 -10.33 12.37 -17.92
N PHE A 67 -9.62 12.01 -18.99
CA PHE A 67 -9.32 12.87 -20.15
C PHE A 67 -8.49 14.14 -19.89
N ALA A 68 -7.87 14.27 -18.72
CA ALA A 68 -6.87 15.31 -18.46
C ALA A 68 -5.56 15.06 -19.25
N ASP A 69 -4.88 16.13 -19.64
CA ASP A 69 -3.54 16.09 -20.24
C ASP A 69 -2.48 16.24 -19.14
N LEU A 70 -1.62 15.25 -18.99
CA LEU A 70 -0.61 15.19 -17.93
C LEU A 70 0.79 15.12 -18.53
N ARG A 71 1.65 16.04 -18.07
CA ARG A 71 3.04 16.09 -18.50
C ARG A 71 4.00 16.28 -17.34
N LEU A 72 5.12 15.57 -17.38
CA LEU A 72 6.25 15.73 -16.46
C LEU A 72 7.32 16.55 -17.14
N LEU A 73 7.70 17.68 -16.55
CA LEU A 73 8.78 18.53 -17.02
C LEU A 73 10.00 18.34 -16.12
N ASN A 74 11.20 18.30 -16.70
CA ASN A 74 12.44 18.40 -15.93
C ASN A 74 13.13 19.77 -16.12
N ASP A 75 14.17 20.02 -15.33
CA ASP A 75 14.96 21.27 -15.37
C ASP A 75 15.76 21.50 -16.66
N LEU A 76 15.83 20.52 -17.57
CA LEU A 76 16.40 20.66 -18.91
C LEU A 76 15.37 21.02 -19.98
N GLY A 77 14.08 21.06 -19.63
CA GLY A 77 12.98 21.28 -20.56
C GLY A 77 12.56 20.02 -21.32
N GLU A 78 13.01 18.84 -20.91
CA GLU A 78 12.48 17.58 -21.43
C GLU A 78 11.08 17.32 -20.88
N ILE A 79 10.23 16.69 -21.68
CA ILE A 79 8.82 16.48 -21.36
C ILE A 79 8.46 15.00 -21.52
N GLY A 80 8.01 14.39 -20.43
CA GLY A 80 7.35 13.10 -20.42
C GLY A 80 5.84 13.28 -20.50
N TYR A 81 5.14 12.46 -21.29
CA TYR A 81 3.69 12.55 -21.44
C TYR A 81 3.05 11.31 -20.82
N TYR A 82 2.14 11.52 -19.86
CA TYR A 82 1.38 10.41 -19.32
C TYR A 82 0.27 10.00 -20.29
N GLN A 83 -0.06 8.71 -20.31
CA GLN A 83 -1.18 8.16 -21.05
C GLN A 83 -2.22 7.61 -20.09
N GLU A 84 -3.48 7.99 -20.28
CA GLU A 84 -4.60 7.43 -19.53
C GLU A 84 -4.72 5.92 -19.84
N LYS A 85 -4.74 5.09 -18.78
CA LYS A 85 -4.91 3.63 -18.87
C LYS A 85 -6.31 3.22 -18.47
N GLU A 86 -6.82 3.86 -17.43
CA GLU A 86 -8.19 3.75 -16.94
C GLU A 86 -8.67 5.15 -16.58
N ALA A 87 -9.98 5.32 -16.40
CA ALA A 87 -10.54 6.62 -16.05
C ALA A 87 -9.82 7.21 -14.82
N GLY A 88 -9.17 8.36 -15.00
CA GLY A 88 -8.42 9.05 -13.94
C GLY A 88 -7.13 8.36 -13.48
N VAL A 89 -6.63 7.34 -14.20
CA VAL A 89 -5.35 6.68 -13.94
C VAL A 89 -4.43 6.86 -15.14
N TYR A 90 -3.34 7.58 -14.92
CA TYR A 90 -2.40 8.01 -15.95
C TYR A 90 -1.04 7.37 -15.72
N ALA A 91 -0.42 6.83 -16.77
CA ALA A 91 0.88 6.17 -16.69
C ALA A 91 1.91 6.80 -17.63
N LEU A 92 3.08 7.11 -17.10
CA LEU A 92 4.26 7.55 -17.86
C LEU A 92 5.14 6.36 -18.16
N SER A 93 5.51 6.18 -19.43
CA SER A 93 6.39 5.09 -19.85
C SER A 93 7.85 5.41 -19.51
N PRO A 94 8.63 4.44 -18.98
CA PRO A 94 10.05 4.66 -18.67
C PRO A 94 10.90 4.94 -19.93
N THR A 95 10.39 4.59 -21.12
CA THR A 95 11.01 4.93 -22.41
C THR A 95 10.89 6.40 -22.80
N GLN A 96 9.95 7.14 -22.21
CA GLN A 96 9.79 8.58 -22.46
C GLN A 96 10.64 9.41 -21.50
N MET A 97 10.70 9.00 -20.23
CA MET A 97 11.47 9.69 -19.21
C MET A 97 11.78 8.71 -18.07
N THR A 98 13.00 8.76 -17.55
CA THR A 98 13.44 8.03 -16.36
C THR A 98 13.98 9.03 -15.34
N GLY A 99 13.76 8.78 -14.05
CA GLY A 99 14.22 9.65 -12.98
C GLY A 99 15.74 9.67 -12.84
N GLU A 100 16.31 10.88 -12.83
CA GLU A 100 17.74 11.12 -12.68
C GLU A 100 18.02 11.88 -11.37
N PRO A 101 18.90 11.35 -10.50
CA PRO A 101 19.31 12.07 -9.30
C PRO A 101 19.98 13.41 -9.63
N GLY A 102 19.60 14.45 -8.89
CA GLY A 102 20.06 15.81 -9.10
C GLY A 102 19.16 16.66 -10.00
N ARG A 103 18.26 16.04 -10.79
CA ARG A 103 17.25 16.75 -11.60
C ARG A 103 16.07 17.20 -10.77
N THR A 104 15.47 18.30 -11.19
CA THR A 104 14.20 18.81 -10.65
C THR A 104 13.07 18.51 -11.61
N TYR A 105 11.94 18.04 -11.07
CA TYR A 105 10.77 17.66 -11.84
C TYR A 105 9.53 18.41 -11.37
N THR A 106 8.64 18.70 -12.31
CA THR A 106 7.33 19.34 -12.08
C THR A 106 6.26 18.61 -12.87
N LEU A 107 5.20 18.20 -12.18
CA LEU A 107 4.00 17.67 -12.82
C LEU A 107 3.09 18.83 -13.21
N GLU A 108 2.60 18.81 -14.44
CA GLU A 108 1.54 19.69 -14.92
C GLU A 108 0.34 18.87 -15.40
N ILE A 109 -0.85 19.31 -15.01
CA ILE A 109 -2.13 18.68 -15.35
C ILE A 109 -3.03 19.75 -15.96
N THR A 110 -3.46 19.57 -17.20
CA THR A 110 -4.50 20.39 -17.82
C THR A 110 -5.82 19.63 -17.81
N LEU A 111 -6.82 20.17 -17.12
CA LEU A 111 -8.16 19.58 -17.04
C LEU A 111 -8.97 19.85 -18.31
N VAL A 112 -10.06 19.11 -18.50
CA VAL A 112 -10.99 19.27 -19.64
C VAL A 112 -11.64 20.66 -19.67
N ASP A 113 -11.83 21.28 -18.52
CA ASP A 113 -12.37 22.64 -18.39
C ASP A 113 -11.32 23.74 -18.71
N GLY A 114 -10.08 23.34 -18.97
CA GLY A 114 -8.97 24.23 -19.32
C GLY A 114 -8.18 24.75 -18.12
N ARG A 115 -8.56 24.45 -16.88
CA ARG A 115 -7.77 24.81 -15.69
C ARG A 115 -6.48 24.00 -15.62
N VAL A 116 -5.43 24.61 -15.09
CA VAL A 116 -4.10 24.00 -15.02
C VAL A 116 -3.67 23.82 -13.56
N LEU A 117 -3.28 22.59 -13.20
CA LEU A 117 -2.61 22.30 -11.94
C LEU A 117 -1.11 22.12 -12.14
N LEU A 118 -0.33 22.57 -11.18
CA LEU A 118 1.11 22.39 -11.12
C LEU A 118 1.49 21.78 -9.76
N SER A 119 2.46 20.87 -9.77
CA SER A 119 3.19 20.51 -8.57
C SER A 119 4.22 21.60 -8.24
N LYS A 120 4.59 21.74 -6.97
CA LYS A 120 5.85 22.41 -6.64
C LYS A 120 7.01 21.66 -7.31
N PRO A 121 8.02 22.36 -7.85
CA PRO A 121 9.22 21.70 -8.36
C PRO A 121 9.92 20.91 -7.26
N GLN A 122 10.18 19.63 -7.51
CA GLN A 122 10.82 18.74 -6.55
C GLN A 122 12.11 18.15 -7.13
N LYS A 123 13.20 18.26 -6.36
CA LYS A 123 14.51 17.70 -6.76
C LYS A 123 14.60 16.23 -6.36
N MET A 124 14.97 15.38 -7.31
CA MET A 124 15.31 13.99 -7.02
C MET A 124 16.66 13.92 -6.29
N LEU A 125 16.64 13.60 -4.99
CA LEU A 125 17.84 13.50 -4.18
C LEU A 125 18.64 12.23 -4.53
N ALA A 126 19.96 12.25 -4.31
CA ALA A 126 20.79 11.06 -4.46
C ALA A 126 20.41 10.01 -3.40
N ARG A 127 20.19 8.75 -3.79
CA ARG A 127 19.82 7.69 -2.85
C ARG A 127 20.92 7.47 -1.81
N ILE A 128 20.48 7.02 -0.64
CA ILE A 128 21.34 6.44 0.39
C ILE A 128 20.96 4.97 0.42
N GLU A 129 21.94 4.10 0.20
CA GLU A 129 21.72 2.66 0.15
C GLU A 129 21.52 2.12 1.56
N ALA A 130 20.53 1.24 1.73
CA ALA A 130 20.33 0.52 2.98
C ALA A 130 21.43 -0.54 3.16
N ASP A 131 21.90 -0.74 4.39
CA ASP A 131 22.90 -1.77 4.68
C ASP A 131 22.27 -3.17 4.60
N SER A 132 21.06 -3.30 5.14
CA SER A 132 20.36 -4.59 5.17
C SER A 132 18.86 -4.43 5.40
N ALA A 133 18.12 -5.45 4.95
CA ALA A 133 16.80 -5.77 5.44
C ALA A 133 16.85 -7.16 6.08
N TYR A 134 16.18 -7.32 7.20
CA TYR A 134 16.15 -8.59 7.93
C TYR A 134 14.81 -8.76 8.64
N HIS A 135 14.53 -9.98 9.07
CA HIS A 135 13.28 -10.31 9.72
C HIS A 135 13.50 -10.87 11.14
N GLN A 136 12.48 -10.75 11.98
CA GLN A 136 12.42 -11.39 13.29
C GLN A 136 11.02 -11.97 13.52
N PHE A 137 10.98 -13.09 14.24
CA PHE A 137 9.74 -13.72 14.69
C PHE A 137 9.49 -13.43 16.16
N ASP A 138 8.24 -13.13 16.50
CA ASP A 138 7.71 -13.24 17.86
C ASP A 138 6.54 -14.22 17.83
N LYS A 139 6.80 -15.49 18.19
CA LYS A 139 5.88 -16.61 18.00
C LYS A 139 5.46 -16.71 16.52
N SER A 140 4.18 -16.48 16.23
CA SER A 140 3.61 -16.50 14.88
C SER A 140 3.55 -15.14 14.21
N ASP A 141 4.10 -14.09 14.82
CA ASP A 141 4.14 -12.77 14.23
C ASP A 141 5.49 -12.52 13.55
N LEU A 142 5.46 -11.94 12.34
CA LEU A 142 6.63 -11.57 11.57
C LEU A 142 6.83 -10.05 11.59
N ARG A 143 8.07 -9.64 11.81
CA ARG A 143 8.50 -8.24 11.67
C ARG A 143 9.66 -8.15 10.70
N ILE A 144 9.65 -7.13 9.85
CA ILE A 144 10.77 -6.81 8.96
C ILE A 144 11.34 -5.46 9.35
N PHE A 145 12.66 -5.40 9.36
CA PHE A 145 13.45 -4.24 9.73
C PHE A 145 14.42 -3.88 8.62
N VAL A 146 14.79 -2.61 8.57
CA VAL A 146 15.84 -2.07 7.71
C VAL A 146 16.85 -1.30 8.56
N ASP A 147 18.12 -1.48 8.24
CA ASP A 147 19.24 -0.69 8.75
C ASP A 147 19.79 0.20 7.64
N THR A 148 20.06 1.47 7.94
CA THR A 148 20.51 2.44 6.93
C THR A 148 21.51 3.42 7.52
N PRO A 149 22.67 3.61 6.89
CA PRO A 149 23.62 4.65 7.29
C PRO A 149 23.03 6.03 6.97
N VAL A 150 23.29 7.00 7.84
CA VAL A 150 22.84 8.38 7.66
C VAL A 150 23.99 9.35 7.92
N PRO A 151 24.08 10.46 7.16
CA PRO A 151 25.06 11.51 7.46
C PRO A 151 24.79 12.12 8.82
N THR A 152 25.84 12.61 9.48
CA THR A 152 25.73 13.31 10.78
C THR A 152 25.70 14.83 10.63
N ASP A 153 26.00 15.34 9.43
CA ASP A 153 26.13 16.76 9.12
C ASP A 153 24.93 17.35 8.35
N GLU A 154 23.99 16.51 7.92
CA GLU A 154 22.74 16.94 7.30
C GLU A 154 21.55 16.10 7.76
N ASP A 155 20.37 16.71 7.79
CA ASP A 155 19.12 15.99 7.98
C ASP A 155 18.76 15.25 6.68
N VAL A 156 18.40 13.97 6.80
CA VAL A 156 17.91 13.13 5.71
C VAL A 156 16.56 12.52 6.07
N PHE A 157 15.70 12.38 5.06
CA PHE A 157 14.34 11.89 5.21
C PHE A 157 14.09 10.71 4.30
N PHE A 158 13.37 9.74 4.85
CA PHE A 158 13.07 8.50 4.16
C PHE A 158 11.59 8.18 4.23
N ARG A 159 11.12 7.54 3.15
CA ARG A 159 9.86 6.81 3.11
C ARG A 159 10.11 5.38 2.65
N TRP A 160 9.56 4.43 3.37
CA TRP A 160 9.60 3.01 3.01
C TRP A 160 8.22 2.53 2.60
N SER A 161 8.20 1.67 1.58
CA SER A 161 7.09 0.79 1.26
C SER A 161 7.65 -0.60 0.98
N HIS A 162 6.79 -1.61 0.92
CA HIS A 162 7.21 -2.95 0.54
C HIS A 162 6.15 -3.60 -0.33
N ASP A 163 6.60 -4.51 -1.20
CA ASP A 163 5.76 -5.52 -1.81
C ASP A 163 6.21 -6.91 -1.36
N GLN A 164 5.45 -7.93 -1.73
CA GLN A 164 5.78 -9.30 -1.35
C GLN A 164 5.67 -10.21 -2.56
N VAL A 165 6.55 -11.20 -2.62
CA VAL A 165 6.48 -12.24 -3.64
C VAL A 165 6.72 -13.59 -2.98
N PHE A 166 5.72 -14.46 -3.03
CA PHE A 166 5.88 -15.83 -2.59
C PHE A 166 5.75 -16.81 -3.75
N SER A 167 6.35 -17.98 -3.58
CA SER A 167 6.18 -19.08 -4.51
C SER A 167 5.55 -20.29 -3.85
N PHE A 168 4.76 -21.02 -4.62
CA PHE A 168 4.26 -22.32 -4.22
C PHE A 168 4.36 -23.31 -5.38
N VAL A 169 4.50 -24.59 -5.04
CA VAL A 169 4.48 -25.68 -6.02
C VAL A 169 3.09 -26.31 -6.03
N THR A 170 2.50 -26.43 -7.23
CA THR A 170 1.21 -27.10 -7.44
C THR A 170 1.29 -28.58 -7.12
N GLN A 171 0.14 -29.21 -6.90
CA GLN A 171 0.08 -30.65 -6.69
C GLN A 171 -0.18 -31.41 -8.00
N PRO A 172 0.36 -32.63 -8.13
CA PRO A 172 0.03 -33.51 -9.24
C PRO A 172 -1.40 -34.02 -9.04
N CYS A 173 -2.37 -33.35 -9.65
CA CYS A 173 -3.79 -33.72 -9.54
C CYS A 173 -4.21 -34.87 -10.46
N ASN A 174 -3.23 -35.58 -11.03
CA ASN A 174 -3.38 -36.91 -11.59
C ASN A 174 -2.00 -37.59 -11.61
N PRO A 175 -1.92 -38.92 -11.81
CA PRO A 175 -0.66 -39.69 -11.74
C PRO A 175 0.37 -39.30 -12.81
N PHE A 176 -0.04 -38.55 -13.83
CA PHE A 176 0.78 -38.05 -14.92
C PHE A 176 0.84 -36.51 -14.93
N GLY A 177 0.40 -35.88 -13.85
CA GLY A 177 0.25 -34.43 -13.75
C GLY A 177 1.61 -33.76 -13.60
N THR A 178 1.85 -32.74 -14.42
CA THR A 178 3.03 -31.87 -14.28
C THR A 178 2.83 -30.93 -13.09
N VAL A 179 3.87 -30.77 -12.28
CA VAL A 179 3.90 -29.75 -11.21
C VAL A 179 4.52 -28.47 -11.74
N PHE A 180 3.97 -27.34 -11.32
CA PHE A 180 4.44 -26.01 -11.69
C PHE A 180 4.86 -25.25 -10.42
N THR A 181 5.85 -24.37 -10.56
CA THR A 181 6.15 -23.36 -9.54
C THR A 181 5.45 -22.07 -9.96
N CYS A 182 4.60 -21.55 -9.11
CA CYS A 182 3.83 -20.33 -9.34
C CYS A 182 4.39 -19.21 -8.47
N TYR A 183 4.43 -17.98 -8.99
CA TYR A 183 4.89 -16.79 -8.27
C TYR A 183 3.74 -15.81 -8.11
N VAL A 184 3.43 -15.47 -6.87
CA VAL A 184 2.33 -14.56 -6.53
C VAL A 184 2.93 -13.26 -6.05
N TYR A 185 2.54 -12.18 -6.69
CA TYR A 185 2.94 -10.81 -6.34
C TYR A 185 1.82 -10.20 -5.49
N ILE A 186 2.20 -9.69 -4.32
CA ILE A 186 1.32 -8.91 -3.45
C ILE A 186 1.80 -7.47 -3.54
N ASP A 187 1.05 -6.67 -4.29
CA ASP A 187 1.35 -5.26 -4.51
C ASP A 187 1.37 -4.45 -3.20
N PRO A 188 2.15 -3.35 -3.15
CA PRO A 188 2.20 -2.49 -1.99
C PRO A 188 0.83 -1.83 -1.74
N ILE A 189 0.34 -1.93 -0.51
CA ILE A 189 -0.88 -1.21 -0.11
C ILE A 189 -0.52 0.26 0.12
N ALA A 190 -1.19 1.19 -0.58
CA ALA A 190 -0.85 2.62 -0.52
C ALA A 190 -0.84 3.22 0.90
N GLN A 191 -1.67 2.69 1.81
CA GLN A 191 -1.76 3.11 3.21
C GLN A 191 -0.67 2.50 4.11
N GLN A 192 0.06 1.49 3.63
CA GLN A 192 1.15 0.83 4.35
C GLN A 192 2.50 1.43 3.93
N PHE A 193 2.83 2.56 4.55
CA PHE A 193 4.12 3.20 4.38
C PHE A 193 4.70 3.60 5.73
N TYR A 194 6.02 3.84 5.76
CA TYR A 194 6.74 4.21 6.96
C TYR A 194 7.61 5.42 6.67
N THR A 195 7.75 6.32 7.64
CA THR A 195 8.63 7.49 7.53
C THR A 195 9.71 7.47 8.61
N GLY A 196 10.84 8.11 8.34
CA GLY A 196 11.97 8.18 9.28
C GLY A 196 12.99 9.22 8.87
N SER A 197 13.75 9.70 9.84
CA SER A 197 14.80 10.70 9.65
C SER A 197 15.82 10.65 10.78
N ASN A 198 17.01 11.18 10.53
CA ASN A 198 18.03 11.45 11.56
C ASN A 198 17.86 12.85 12.19
N ARG A 199 16.80 13.59 11.84
CA ARG A 199 16.58 14.95 12.30
C ARG A 199 16.59 15.05 13.82
N GLY A 200 17.46 15.90 14.35
CA GLY A 200 17.59 16.14 15.78
C GLY A 200 18.22 14.96 16.55
N LEU A 201 18.81 14.01 15.84
CA LEU A 201 19.51 12.85 16.39
C LEU A 201 21.00 12.93 16.04
N ASP A 202 21.86 12.67 17.02
CA ASP A 202 23.31 12.53 16.82
C ASP A 202 23.63 11.05 16.58
N ILE A 203 23.27 10.56 15.39
CA ILE A 203 23.41 9.15 14.97
C ILE A 203 23.98 9.08 13.56
N ASP A 204 24.73 8.03 13.28
CA ASP A 204 25.27 7.72 11.95
C ASP A 204 24.52 6.56 11.27
N HIS A 205 23.56 5.93 11.96
CA HIS A 205 22.70 4.87 11.43
C HIS A 205 21.28 4.96 11.98
N LEU A 206 20.30 4.79 11.10
CA LEU A 206 18.93 4.41 11.46
C LEU A 206 18.89 2.89 11.57
N LEU A 207 18.92 2.38 12.80
CA LEU A 207 18.91 0.95 13.09
C LEU A 207 17.51 0.44 13.44
N ALA A 208 17.24 -0.80 13.07
CA ALA A 208 16.03 -1.56 13.37
C ALA A 208 14.75 -0.79 13.01
N LYS A 209 14.73 -0.11 11.85
CA LYS A 209 13.51 0.55 11.38
C LYS A 209 12.50 -0.52 10.93
N GLN A 210 11.46 -0.75 11.74
CA GLN A 210 10.40 -1.68 11.36
C GLN A 210 9.60 -1.14 10.16
N ILE A 211 9.50 -1.94 9.10
CA ILE A 211 8.78 -1.61 7.86
C ILE A 211 7.68 -2.62 7.50
N LEU A 212 7.50 -3.68 8.28
CA LEU A 212 6.34 -4.56 8.18
C LEU A 212 6.08 -5.22 9.53
N PHE A 213 4.81 -5.38 9.84
CA PHE A 213 4.30 -6.26 10.88
C PHE A 213 3.20 -7.11 10.27
N ASP A 214 3.41 -8.42 10.20
CA ASP A 214 2.44 -9.39 9.73
C ASP A 214 2.07 -10.33 10.89
N PRO A 215 0.88 -10.15 11.50
CA PRO A 215 0.45 -10.95 12.62
C PRO A 215 -0.06 -12.32 12.17
N ASP A 216 0.19 -13.34 13.00
CA ASP A 216 -0.35 -14.69 12.84
C ASP A 216 -0.15 -15.33 11.46
N LEU A 217 1.10 -15.66 11.14
CA LEU A 217 1.45 -16.37 9.91
C LEU A 217 0.73 -17.74 9.76
N SER A 218 0.20 -18.31 10.85
CA SER A 218 -0.53 -19.58 10.80
C SER A 218 -1.81 -19.49 9.97
N ALA A 219 -2.36 -18.29 9.81
CA ALA A 219 -3.52 -18.02 8.96
C ALA A 219 -3.18 -18.00 7.46
N LYS A 220 -1.89 -17.94 7.08
CA LYS A 220 -1.42 -17.78 5.69
C LYS A 220 -0.52 -18.93 5.23
N PRO A 221 -0.94 -20.20 5.36
CA PRO A 221 -0.03 -21.32 5.22
C PRO A 221 0.51 -21.53 3.80
N ILE A 222 -0.17 -21.00 2.78
CA ILE A 222 0.28 -21.14 1.39
C ILE A 222 1.43 -20.19 1.05
N GLU A 223 1.47 -19.01 1.68
CA GLU A 223 2.46 -17.96 1.40
C GLU A 223 3.86 -18.38 1.85
N PHE A 224 3.95 -19.16 2.93
CA PHE A 224 5.22 -19.60 3.51
C PHE A 224 5.59 -21.05 3.19
N LYS A 225 4.91 -21.67 2.22
CA LYS A 225 5.18 -23.08 1.84
C LYS A 225 6.60 -23.29 1.30
N ASN A 226 7.16 -22.29 0.61
CA ASN A 226 8.53 -22.27 0.11
C ASN A 226 9.26 -21.03 0.65
N SER A 227 9.64 -20.10 -0.25
CA SER A 227 10.24 -18.82 0.08
C SER A 227 9.22 -17.71 -0.14
N HIS A 228 9.09 -16.85 0.87
CA HIS A 228 8.34 -15.60 0.83
C HIS A 228 9.34 -14.44 0.87
N TYR A 229 9.48 -13.73 -0.26
CA TYR A 229 10.35 -12.58 -0.41
C TYR A 229 9.60 -11.28 -0.09
N TYR A 230 10.31 -10.34 0.51
CA TYR A 230 9.85 -9.00 0.78
C TYR A 230 10.81 -8.02 0.12
N ASN A 231 10.32 -7.26 -0.87
CA ASN A 231 11.09 -6.20 -1.49
C ASN A 231 10.79 -4.89 -0.77
N VAL A 232 11.80 -4.29 -0.15
CA VAL A 232 11.67 -3.04 0.58
C VAL A 232 12.21 -1.91 -0.27
N TYR A 233 11.34 -0.95 -0.57
CA TYR A 233 11.65 0.24 -1.36
C TYR A 233 11.94 1.40 -0.43
N GLN A 234 13.23 1.71 -0.24
CA GLN A 234 13.70 2.87 0.49
C GLN A 234 13.78 4.07 -0.44
N ARG A 235 12.97 5.10 -0.17
CA ARG A 235 12.99 6.36 -0.91
C ARG A 235 13.67 7.42 -0.08
N ARG A 236 14.72 8.05 -0.62
CA ARG A 236 15.19 9.34 -0.08
C ARG A 236 14.26 10.43 -0.62
N ILE A 237 13.61 11.13 0.29
CA ILE A 237 12.65 12.20 0.00
C ILE A 237 13.16 13.53 0.57
N ASP A 238 12.60 14.63 0.09
CA ASP A 238 12.88 15.94 0.67
C ASP A 238 12.04 16.18 1.93
N GLU A 239 12.35 17.29 2.60
CA GLU A 239 11.68 17.68 3.84
C GLU A 239 10.17 17.93 3.64
N ASP A 240 9.77 18.56 2.53
CA ASP A 240 8.36 18.86 2.25
C ASP A 240 7.54 17.58 2.09
N ALA A 241 8.04 16.60 1.34
CA ALA A 241 7.41 15.29 1.23
C ALA A 241 7.38 14.56 2.57
N TYR A 242 8.46 14.62 3.35
CA TYR A 242 8.49 14.01 4.69
C TYR A 242 7.43 14.59 5.62
N ASN A 243 7.31 15.92 5.64
CA ASN A 243 6.32 16.62 6.45
C ASN A 243 4.89 16.25 6.03
N TYR A 244 4.62 16.14 4.73
CA TYR A 244 3.34 15.67 4.20
C TYR A 244 3.02 14.25 4.67
N TRP A 245 3.92 13.29 4.40
CA TRP A 245 3.68 11.88 4.77
C TRP A 245 3.61 11.66 6.27
N ASN A 246 4.35 12.43 7.08
CA ASN A 246 4.25 12.36 8.53
C ASN A 246 2.87 12.82 9.02
N GLN A 247 2.28 13.87 8.42
CA GLN A 247 0.91 14.29 8.72
C GLN A 247 -0.13 13.25 8.29
N ILE A 248 0.03 12.63 7.12
CA ILE A 248 -0.82 11.51 6.69
C ILE A 248 -0.71 10.34 7.68
N ASN A 249 0.51 9.95 8.07
CA ASN A 249 0.72 8.87 9.02
C ASN A 249 0.11 9.16 10.39
N GLN A 250 0.19 10.40 10.87
CA GLN A 250 -0.48 10.81 12.11
C GLN A 250 -1.99 10.71 12.01
N THR A 251 -2.56 10.98 10.84
CA THR A 251 -4.01 10.89 10.59
C THR A 251 -4.48 9.43 10.52
N LEU A 252 -3.71 8.55 9.87
CA LEU A 252 -4.03 7.13 9.76
C LEU A 252 -3.94 6.38 11.09
N ASN A 253 -3.06 6.81 12.00
CA ASN A 253 -2.85 6.19 13.30
C ASN A 253 -3.69 6.80 14.44
N GLN A 254 -4.67 7.65 14.13
CA GLN A 254 -5.63 8.13 15.13
C GLN A 254 -6.54 6.98 15.58
N GLN A 255 -6.84 6.92 16.88
CA GLN A 255 -7.59 5.80 17.48
C GLN A 255 -9.11 5.97 17.31
N GLY A 256 -9.56 7.08 16.72
CA GLY A 256 -10.97 7.42 16.52
C GLY A 256 -11.69 7.77 17.82
N THR A 257 -10.98 8.24 18.86
CA THR A 257 -11.61 8.59 20.13
C THR A 257 -12.31 9.94 20.06
N ILE A 258 -13.31 10.18 20.92
CA ILE A 258 -13.99 11.49 21.02
C ILE A 258 -13.07 12.63 21.49
N PHE A 259 -11.85 12.31 21.91
CA PHE A 259 -10.82 13.26 22.32
C PHE A 259 -9.74 13.43 21.25
N ASP A 260 -9.82 12.69 20.14
CA ASP A 260 -8.88 12.85 19.04
C ASP A 260 -9.09 14.24 18.43
N PRO A 261 -8.01 14.96 18.12
CA PRO A 261 -8.12 16.23 17.45
C PRO A 261 -8.81 16.01 16.09
N VAL A 262 -9.73 16.91 15.72
CA VAL A 262 -10.30 16.90 14.37
C VAL A 262 -9.13 16.96 13.37
N PRO A 263 -9.00 15.98 12.45
CA PRO A 263 -7.92 15.97 11.49
C PRO A 263 -7.89 17.29 10.72
N ALA A 264 -6.75 17.99 10.75
CA ALA A 264 -6.53 19.11 9.87
C ALA A 264 -6.40 18.60 8.43
N THR A 265 -6.90 19.36 7.46
CA THR A 265 -6.71 19.03 6.05
C THR A 265 -5.21 19.06 5.71
N VAL A 266 -4.67 17.92 5.31
CA VAL A 266 -3.27 17.80 4.88
C VAL A 266 -3.15 18.30 3.44
N ARG A 267 -2.74 19.56 3.27
CA ARG A 267 -2.42 20.13 1.95
C ARG A 267 -1.11 19.54 1.43
N GLY A 268 -1.10 19.10 0.17
CA GLY A 268 0.12 18.62 -0.48
C GLY A 268 0.83 19.69 -1.29
N ASN A 269 1.47 19.28 -2.39
CA ASN A 269 2.29 20.15 -3.24
C ASN A 269 1.64 20.56 -4.57
N MET A 270 0.37 20.24 -4.79
CA MET A 270 -0.38 20.61 -6.00
C MET A 270 -1.15 21.91 -5.78
N TYR A 271 -1.22 22.76 -6.81
CA TYR A 271 -1.97 24.00 -6.79
C TYR A 271 -2.50 24.37 -8.19
N PHE A 272 -3.62 25.09 -8.26
CA PHE A 272 -4.07 25.67 -9.53
C PHE A 272 -3.20 26.86 -9.90
N GLN A 273 -2.81 26.95 -11.17
CA GLN A 273 -1.99 28.04 -11.67
C GLN A 273 -2.72 29.39 -11.58
N GLU A 274 -4.04 29.39 -11.72
CA GLU A 274 -4.90 30.57 -11.69
C GLU A 274 -5.26 31.01 -10.27
N ASP A 275 -5.38 30.07 -9.32
CA ASP A 275 -5.70 30.34 -7.91
C ASP A 275 -5.00 29.35 -6.96
N VAL A 276 -3.92 29.81 -6.34
CA VAL A 276 -3.11 28.99 -5.42
C VAL A 276 -3.79 28.71 -4.07
N GLU A 277 -4.86 29.44 -3.73
CA GLU A 277 -5.59 29.27 -2.47
C GLU A 277 -6.66 28.17 -2.58
N GLU A 278 -7.15 27.90 -3.80
CA GLU A 278 -8.07 26.80 -4.09
C GLU A 278 -7.46 25.47 -3.64
N LEU A 279 -8.25 24.69 -2.90
CA LEU A 279 -7.77 23.48 -2.24
C LEU A 279 -7.61 22.34 -3.25
N VAL A 280 -6.40 21.79 -3.33
CA VAL A 280 -6.10 20.51 -3.97
C VAL A 280 -5.45 19.60 -2.94
N LEU A 281 -5.88 18.34 -2.91
CA LEU A 281 -5.36 17.31 -2.02
C LEU A 281 -4.45 16.33 -2.78
N GLY A 282 -3.79 15.47 -2.02
CA GLY A 282 -2.82 14.51 -2.54
C GLY A 282 -1.43 15.12 -2.73
N TYR A 283 -0.48 14.31 -3.17
CA TYR A 283 0.90 14.72 -3.34
C TYR A 283 1.52 14.07 -4.58
N PHE A 284 2.32 14.85 -5.31
CA PHE A 284 3.20 14.32 -6.35
C PHE A 284 4.62 14.22 -5.81
N GLU A 285 5.08 13.00 -5.51
CA GLU A 285 6.40 12.75 -4.94
C GLU A 285 7.45 12.42 -6.01
N VAL A 286 8.60 13.07 -5.93
CA VAL A 286 9.79 12.74 -6.74
C VAL A 286 10.87 12.15 -5.82
N SER A 287 11.28 10.91 -6.07
CA SER A 287 12.23 10.25 -5.17
C SER A 287 13.15 9.26 -5.88
N ASN A 288 14.36 9.08 -5.35
CA ASN A 288 15.27 8.03 -5.79
C ASN A 288 15.10 6.81 -4.89
N ILE A 289 15.02 5.63 -5.50
CA ILE A 289 14.76 4.37 -4.81
C ILE A 289 16.04 3.55 -4.67
N ASP A 290 16.22 3.02 -3.47
CA ASP A 290 17.03 1.85 -3.20
C ASP A 290 16.11 0.66 -2.86
N THR A 291 16.46 -0.53 -3.35
CA THR A 291 15.67 -1.77 -3.11
C THR A 291 16.53 -2.77 -2.36
N VAL A 292 16.17 -3.01 -1.11
CA VAL A 292 16.78 -4.04 -0.25
C VAL A 292 15.76 -5.14 0.02
N ARG A 293 16.24 -6.38 0.18
CA ARG A 293 15.37 -7.57 0.24
C ARG A 293 15.68 -8.42 1.45
N THR A 294 14.65 -9.04 2.00
CA THR A 294 14.75 -10.19 2.90
C THR A 294 13.77 -11.25 2.43
N PHE A 295 13.99 -12.49 2.82
CA PHE A 295 13.03 -13.57 2.61
C PHE A 295 12.87 -14.40 3.87
N VAL A 296 11.77 -15.13 3.91
CA VAL A 296 11.41 -16.08 4.95
C VAL A 296 11.20 -17.43 4.29
N THR A 297 11.76 -18.48 4.89
CA THR A 297 11.58 -19.86 4.44
C THR A 297 10.58 -20.63 5.29
N ASN A 298 10.00 -21.68 4.71
CA ASN A 298 9.14 -22.62 5.43
C ASN A 298 9.80 -23.14 6.73
N SER A 299 11.07 -23.54 6.68
CA SER A 299 11.77 -24.05 7.88
C SER A 299 11.78 -23.04 9.04
N GLU A 300 11.96 -21.76 8.74
CA GLU A 300 11.96 -20.72 9.77
C GLU A 300 10.55 -20.50 10.34
N VAL A 301 9.51 -20.66 9.51
CA VAL A 301 8.12 -20.52 9.95
C VAL A 301 7.68 -21.74 10.75
N ASP A 302 7.90 -22.96 10.27
CA ASP A 302 7.52 -24.20 10.97
C ASP A 302 8.18 -24.30 12.36
N ASP A 303 9.44 -23.86 12.50
CA ASP A 303 10.14 -23.82 13.79
C ASP A 303 9.50 -22.83 14.78
N ASN A 304 8.91 -21.74 14.28
CA ASN A 304 8.31 -20.67 15.08
C ASN A 304 6.77 -20.76 15.23
N VAL A 305 6.09 -21.50 14.34
CA VAL A 305 4.63 -21.57 14.21
C VAL A 305 4.15 -23.02 14.33
N ASN A 306 3.71 -23.40 15.53
CA ASN A 306 3.09 -24.73 15.75
C ASN A 306 1.74 -24.83 15.01
N GLY A 307 1.66 -25.71 14.00
CA GLY A 307 0.38 -26.14 13.44
C GLY A 307 0.01 -25.58 12.06
N PHE A 308 1.00 -25.30 11.21
CA PHE A 308 0.77 -25.01 9.79
C PHE A 308 -0.13 -26.11 9.18
N ARG A 309 -1.39 -25.75 8.90
CA ARG A 309 -2.30 -26.67 8.21
C ARG A 309 -1.95 -26.67 6.74
N ASN A 310 -1.66 -27.86 6.21
CA ASN A 310 -1.54 -28.06 4.77
C ASN A 310 -2.89 -27.73 4.09
N TYR A 311 -2.95 -26.56 3.45
CA TYR A 311 -4.11 -26.11 2.68
C TYR A 311 -4.39 -27.06 1.50
N CYS A 312 -3.34 -27.51 0.82
CA CYS A 312 -3.43 -28.56 -0.20
C CYS A 312 -3.02 -29.91 0.39
N PRO A 313 -3.88 -30.94 0.37
CA PRO A 313 -3.58 -32.26 0.93
C PRO A 313 -2.47 -32.95 0.13
N ALA A 314 -1.39 -33.42 0.75
CA ALA A 314 -0.29 -34.05 0.01
C ALA A 314 -0.74 -35.34 -0.71
N ILE A 315 -0.54 -35.40 -2.03
CA ILE A 315 -0.76 -36.61 -2.85
C ILE A 315 0.59 -37.26 -3.11
N ASN A 316 0.96 -38.24 -2.27
CA ASN A 316 2.28 -38.86 -2.33
C ASN A 316 2.27 -40.22 -3.04
N SER A 317 1.08 -40.75 -3.37
CA SER A 317 0.92 -42.05 -4.01
C SER A 317 -0.37 -42.14 -4.84
N TYR A 318 -0.42 -43.12 -5.75
CA TYR A 318 -1.65 -43.45 -6.51
C TYR A 318 -2.80 -43.87 -5.58
N SER A 319 -2.49 -44.48 -4.43
CA SER A 319 -3.46 -44.79 -3.39
C SER A 319 -4.03 -43.54 -2.71
N ASP A 320 -3.21 -42.52 -2.45
CA ASP A 320 -3.67 -41.24 -1.86
C ASP A 320 -4.59 -40.52 -2.84
N TYR A 321 -4.25 -40.55 -4.14
CA TYR A 321 -5.08 -39.99 -5.20
C TYR A 321 -6.45 -40.66 -5.30
N LEU A 322 -6.49 -42.01 -5.32
CA LEU A 322 -7.76 -42.75 -5.32
C LEU A 322 -8.56 -42.48 -4.04
N PHE A 323 -7.90 -42.46 -2.88
CA PHE A 323 -8.54 -42.15 -1.61
C PHE A 323 -9.26 -40.80 -1.64
N LEU A 324 -8.57 -39.72 -2.06
CA LEU A 324 -9.14 -38.37 -2.12
C LEU A 324 -10.34 -38.24 -3.06
N ILE A 325 -10.32 -38.94 -4.20
CA ILE A 325 -11.44 -38.96 -5.17
C ILE A 325 -12.64 -39.74 -4.62
N TYR A 326 -12.41 -40.83 -3.89
CA TYR A 326 -13.49 -41.68 -3.36
C TYR A 326 -14.01 -41.25 -1.97
N THR A 327 -13.33 -40.35 -1.26
CA THR A 327 -13.77 -39.82 0.05
C THR A 327 -14.47 -38.45 -0.02
N SER A 328 -14.90 -38.00 -1.21
CA SER A 328 -15.65 -36.75 -1.41
C SER A 328 -14.87 -35.46 -1.10
N ASN A 329 -13.54 -35.50 -1.05
CA ASN A 329 -12.71 -34.32 -0.74
C ASN A 329 -11.52 -34.24 -1.71
N PRO A 330 -11.78 -34.08 -3.02
CA PRO A 330 -10.71 -33.81 -3.98
C PRO A 330 -9.95 -32.53 -3.56
N PRO A 331 -8.63 -32.42 -3.83
CA PRO A 331 -7.97 -31.13 -3.67
C PRO A 331 -8.74 -30.08 -4.50
N PRO A 332 -8.89 -28.84 -4.00
CA PRO A 332 -9.47 -27.78 -4.79
C PRO A 332 -8.74 -27.68 -6.14
N ASP A 333 -9.46 -27.40 -7.24
CA ASP A 333 -8.86 -27.26 -8.58
C ASP A 333 -7.73 -26.22 -8.59
N GLU A 334 -7.80 -25.29 -7.65
CA GLU A 334 -6.81 -24.24 -7.44
C GLU A 334 -5.45 -24.82 -6.96
N CYS A 335 -5.42 -25.92 -6.20
CA CYS A 335 -4.16 -26.60 -5.83
C CYS A 335 -3.45 -27.27 -7.03
N CYS A 336 -4.13 -27.40 -8.17
CA CYS A 336 -3.69 -28.12 -9.37
C CYS A 336 -3.16 -27.21 -10.47
N SER A 337 -3.33 -25.90 -10.33
CA SER A 337 -2.96 -24.91 -11.33
C SER A 337 -2.36 -23.67 -10.66
N CYS A 338 -1.74 -22.79 -11.45
CA CYS A 338 -1.40 -21.48 -10.90
C CYS A 338 -2.65 -20.61 -10.64
N GLY A 339 -3.87 -21.00 -11.02
CA GLY A 339 -5.06 -20.14 -10.91
C GLY A 339 -5.58 -19.77 -9.51
N LEU A 340 -4.83 -20.06 -8.43
CA LEU A 340 -5.17 -19.66 -7.05
C LEU A 340 -5.20 -18.14 -6.86
N PHE A 341 -4.35 -17.40 -7.60
CA PHE A 341 -4.19 -15.96 -7.50
C PHE A 341 -4.03 -15.37 -8.90
N ASP A 342 -4.19 -14.05 -9.04
CA ASP A 342 -3.85 -13.34 -10.28
C ASP A 342 -2.31 -13.32 -10.39
N ASN A 343 -1.72 -14.36 -10.97
CA ASN A 343 -0.29 -14.66 -10.80
C ASN A 343 0.41 -14.99 -12.11
N GLN A 344 1.75 -14.88 -12.08
CA GLN A 344 2.60 -15.11 -13.24
C GLN A 344 3.47 -16.35 -13.06
N ILE A 345 3.77 -17.01 -14.17
CA ILE A 345 4.67 -18.18 -14.23
C ILE A 345 6.13 -17.72 -14.34
N GLU A 346 6.37 -16.43 -14.63
CA GLU A 346 7.72 -15.88 -14.74
C GLU A 346 8.35 -15.69 -13.36
N ARG A 347 9.48 -16.37 -13.16
CA ARG A 347 10.29 -16.31 -11.94
C ARG A 347 10.96 -14.93 -11.86
N PRO A 348 10.86 -14.22 -10.72
CA PRO A 348 11.65 -13.00 -10.52
C PRO A 348 13.15 -13.27 -10.63
N ASP A 349 13.89 -12.32 -11.18
CA ASP A 349 15.34 -12.40 -11.35
C ASP A 349 16.12 -12.53 -10.03
N TYR A 350 15.54 -12.03 -8.94
CA TYR A 350 16.07 -12.11 -7.58
C TYR A 350 15.61 -13.34 -6.78
N PHE A 351 14.81 -14.23 -7.38
CA PHE A 351 14.25 -15.40 -6.70
C PHE A 351 15.22 -16.59 -6.66
#